data_AF-A0A430L696-F1
#
_entry.id   AF-A0A430L696-F1
#
_cell.length_a   1.000
_cell.length_b   1.000
_cell.length_c   1.000
_cell.angle_alpha   90.00
_cell.angle_beta   90.00
_cell.angle_gamma   90.00
#
_symmetry.space_group_name_H-M   'P 1'
#
loop_
_entity.id
_entity.type
_entity.pdbx_description
1 polymer ?
#
loop_
_entity_poly.entity_id
_entity_poly.type
_entity_poly.pdbx_seq_one_letter_code
_entity_poly.pdbx_strand_id
1 'polypeptide(L)'
;MRYNLIKMILRGFELLITLLLTAVTGNVIASNIDAAGTATAAVNFVMFVAAVCWVVSIIGLGAFFASVLDKPVAQLVLDGSVVLFTFIAAIVLAAKLRVVDCGDINPKALPGDWIAWGSGSDQKRCRELQASTVFMWFLFGSFCGSLFLTVRDVRNTYGSIRGSRPSMSQIGV
;
A
#
# COMPACT_ATOMS: atom_id res chain seq x y z
N MET A 1 -8.44 -24.28 -4.21
CA MET A 1 -9.60 -23.45 -3.80
C MET A 1 -9.31 -22.56 -2.59
N ARG A 2 -8.89 -23.11 -1.43
CA ARG A 2 -8.67 -22.33 -0.19
C ARG A 2 -7.61 -21.22 -0.27
N TYR A 3 -6.56 -21.44 -1.07
CA TYR A 3 -5.49 -20.45 -1.30
C TYR A 3 -5.95 -19.23 -2.12
N ASN A 4 -6.80 -19.45 -3.13
CA ASN A 4 -7.33 -18.38 -3.98
C ASN A 4 -8.34 -17.51 -3.22
N LEU A 5 -9.09 -18.09 -2.27
CA LEU A 5 -10.00 -17.34 -1.41
C LEU A 5 -9.25 -16.35 -0.50
N ILE A 6 -8.14 -16.77 0.10
CA ILE A 6 -7.30 -15.90 0.95
C ILE A 6 -6.77 -14.73 0.14
N LYS A 7 -6.26 -14.98 -1.07
CA LYS A 7 -5.80 -13.91 -1.97
C LYS A 7 -6.92 -12.93 -2.32
N MET A 8 -8.10 -13.43 -2.67
CA MET A 8 -9.24 -12.60 -3.03
C MET A 8 -9.68 -11.69 -1.89
N ILE A 9 -9.78 -12.22 -0.67
CA ILE A 9 -10.09 -11.44 0.54
C ILE A 9 -9.01 -10.39 0.79
N LEU A 10 -7.74 -10.76 0.66
CA LEU A 10 -6.62 -9.85 0.89
C LEU A 10 -6.62 -8.69 -0.14
N ARG A 11 -6.87 -8.97 -1.42
CA ARG A 11 -7.02 -7.94 -2.46
C ARG A 11 -8.24 -7.04 -2.24
N GLY A 12 -9.36 -7.61 -1.78
CA GLY A 12 -10.55 -6.84 -1.43
C GLY A 12 -10.30 -5.91 -0.24
N PHE A 13 -9.57 -6.39 0.76
CA PHE A 13 -9.15 -5.58 1.90
C PHE A 13 -8.18 -4.47 1.49
N GLU A 14 -7.18 -4.77 0.65
CA GLU A 14 -6.27 -3.77 0.07
C GLU A 14 -7.03 -2.66 -0.66
N LEU A 15 -8.02 -3.01 -1.49
CA LEU A 15 -8.87 -2.01 -2.16
C LEU A 15 -9.64 -1.14 -1.18
N LEU A 16 -10.25 -1.73 -0.15
CA LEU A 16 -11.01 -0.99 0.85
C LEU A 16 -10.12 0.03 1.57
N ILE A 17 -8.95 -0.40 2.06
CA ILE A 17 -8.05 0.52 2.76
C ILE A 17 -7.48 1.57 1.79
N THR A 18 -7.23 1.22 0.53
CA THR A 18 -6.80 2.18 -0.50
C THR A 18 -7.87 3.25 -0.75
N LEU A 19 -9.15 2.86 -0.80
CA LEU A 19 -10.27 3.79 -0.94
C LEU A 19 -10.34 4.74 0.26
N LEU A 20 -10.26 4.23 1.49
CA LEU A 20 -10.27 5.05 2.70
C LEU A 20 -9.09 6.02 2.75
N LEU A 21 -7.88 5.54 2.43
CA LEU A 21 -6.69 6.37 2.35
C LEU A 21 -6.88 7.50 1.33
N THR A 22 -7.40 7.19 0.15
CA THR A 22 -7.62 8.17 -0.93
C THR A 22 -8.64 9.22 -0.50
N ALA A 23 -9.74 8.81 0.15
CA ALA A 23 -10.78 9.73 0.62
C ALA A 23 -10.25 10.71 1.68
N VAL A 24 -9.53 10.21 2.68
CA VAL A 24 -8.98 11.05 3.75
C VAL A 24 -7.86 11.95 3.21
N THR A 25 -6.94 11.43 2.42
CA THR A 25 -5.85 12.21 1.81
C THR A 25 -6.39 13.28 0.87
N GLY A 26 -7.42 12.98 0.09
CA GLY A 26 -8.10 13.96 -0.77
C GLY A 26 -8.73 15.10 0.02
N ASN A 27 -9.31 14.82 1.20
CA ASN A 27 -9.85 15.86 2.07
C ASN A 27 -8.75 16.76 2.67
N VAL A 28 -7.59 16.20 3.00
CA VAL A 28 -6.41 16.99 3.44
C VAL A 28 -5.93 17.93 2.33
N ILE A 29 -5.93 17.48 1.07
CA ILE A 29 -5.55 18.33 -0.08
C ILE A 29 -6.58 19.44 -0.30
N ALA A 30 -7.88 19.12 -0.23
CA ALA A 30 -8.95 20.09 -0.44
C ALA A 30 -9.03 21.16 0.66
N SER A 31 -8.63 20.82 1.89
CA SER A 31 -8.60 21.74 3.03
C SER A 31 -7.29 22.53 3.16
N ASN A 32 -6.40 22.44 2.17
CA ASN A 32 -5.10 23.08 2.20
C ASN A 32 -5.17 24.59 1.92
N ILE A 33 -4.76 25.40 2.90
CA ILE A 33 -4.65 26.86 2.83
C ILE A 33 -3.19 27.22 3.08
N ASP A 34 -2.41 27.40 2.01
CA ASP A 34 -1.00 27.82 2.04
C ASP A 34 -0.08 27.04 3.01
N ALA A 35 -0.27 25.72 3.13
CA ALA A 35 0.64 24.89 3.92
C ALA A 35 2.07 24.91 3.34
N ALA A 36 3.06 24.70 4.21
CA ALA A 36 4.47 24.67 3.84
C ALA A 36 4.75 23.70 2.68
N GLY A 37 5.63 24.08 1.75
CA GLY A 37 5.95 23.26 0.57
C GLY A 37 6.45 21.85 0.90
N THR A 38 7.10 21.66 2.05
CA THR A 38 7.56 20.34 2.49
C THR A 38 6.42 19.46 3.02
N ALA A 39 5.33 20.06 3.49
CA ALA A 39 4.12 19.37 3.94
C ALA A 39 3.27 18.94 2.74
N THR A 40 3.06 19.85 1.77
CA THR A 40 2.32 19.54 0.55
C THR A 40 3.00 18.48 -0.30
N ALA A 41 4.34 18.50 -0.39
CA ALA A 41 5.11 17.46 -1.07
C ALA A 41 4.90 16.07 -0.45
N ALA A 42 4.85 15.97 0.87
CA ALA A 42 4.61 14.70 1.57
C ALA A 42 3.19 14.16 1.28
N VAL A 43 2.17 15.01 1.35
CA VAL A 43 0.78 14.62 1.06
C VAL A 43 0.61 14.22 -0.42
N ASN A 44 1.25 14.95 -1.34
CA ASN A 44 1.23 14.61 -2.77
C ASN A 44 1.90 13.26 -3.06
N PHE A 45 2.99 12.95 -2.36
CA PHE A 45 3.62 11.63 -2.46
C PHE A 45 2.69 10.52 -1.96
N VAL A 46 1.98 10.73 -0.85
CA VAL A 46 0.98 9.76 -0.34
C VAL A 46 -0.15 9.54 -1.35
N MET A 47 -0.64 10.60 -1.99
CA MET A 47 -1.67 10.49 -3.04
C MET A 47 -1.15 9.73 -4.27
N PHE A 48 0.11 9.95 -4.67
CA PHE A 48 0.75 9.14 -5.72
C PHE A 48 0.80 7.65 -5.33
N VAL A 49 1.23 7.33 -4.11
CA VAL A 49 1.27 5.94 -3.64
C VAL A 49 -0.13 5.33 -3.61
N ALA A 50 -1.16 6.08 -3.18
CA ALA A 50 -2.55 5.63 -3.21
C ALA A 50 -3.00 5.29 -4.64
N ALA A 51 -2.65 6.10 -5.64
CA ALA A 51 -2.96 5.82 -7.04
C ALA A 51 -2.26 4.54 -7.55
N VAL A 52 -1.00 4.31 -7.16
CA VAL A 52 -0.28 3.06 -7.49
C VAL A 52 -0.94 1.85 -6.83
N CYS A 53 -1.34 1.96 -5.56
CA CYS A 53 -2.10 0.92 -4.86
C CYS A 53 -3.40 0.57 -5.60
N TRP A 54 -4.15 1.58 -6.07
CA TRP A 54 -5.36 1.37 -6.87
C TRP A 54 -5.09 0.52 -8.11
N VAL A 55 -4.07 0.90 -8.89
CA VAL A 55 -3.72 0.18 -10.13
C VAL A 55 -3.38 -1.27 -9.82
N VAL A 56 -2.52 -1.52 -8.83
CA VAL A 56 -2.09 -2.88 -8.49
C VAL A 56 -3.22 -3.72 -7.91
N SER A 57 -4.06 -3.16 -7.04
CA SER A 57 -5.19 -3.89 -6.48
C SER A 57 -6.26 -4.21 -7.54
N ILE A 58 -6.53 -3.31 -8.49
CA ILE A 58 -7.45 -3.58 -9.61
C ILE A 58 -6.88 -4.67 -10.53
N ILE A 59 -5.61 -4.59 -10.90
CA ILE A 59 -4.95 -5.62 -11.72
C ILE A 59 -4.95 -6.97 -10.98
N GLY A 60 -4.63 -6.95 -9.69
CA GLY A 60 -4.62 -8.13 -8.83
C GLY A 60 -6.00 -8.80 -8.70
N LEU A 61 -7.09 -8.01 -8.70
CA LEU A 61 -8.46 -8.54 -8.75
C LEU A 61 -8.87 -9.00 -10.15
N GLY A 62 -8.48 -8.26 -11.18
CA GLY A 62 -8.73 -8.62 -12.58
C GLY A 62 -8.13 -9.97 -12.96
N ALA A 63 -6.98 -10.33 -12.37
CA ALA A 63 -6.34 -11.63 -12.56
C ALA A 63 -7.23 -12.83 -12.19
N PHE A 64 -8.24 -12.66 -11.30
CA PHE A 64 -9.20 -13.73 -11.01
C PHE A 64 -10.22 -13.97 -12.12
N PHE A 65 -10.51 -12.95 -12.93
CA PHE A 65 -11.51 -13.01 -14.00
C PHE A 65 -10.89 -13.25 -15.38
N ALA A 66 -9.66 -12.74 -15.59
CA ALA A 66 -8.95 -12.83 -16.85
C ALA A 66 -7.56 -13.45 -16.67
N SER A 67 -7.39 -14.67 -17.18
CA SER A 67 -6.12 -15.41 -17.15
C SER A 67 -4.96 -14.70 -17.87
N VAL A 68 -5.26 -13.76 -18.78
CA VAL A 68 -4.26 -12.95 -19.49
C VAL A 68 -3.52 -12.00 -18.52
N LEU A 69 -4.18 -11.59 -17.43
CA LEU A 69 -3.62 -10.73 -16.39
C LEU A 69 -2.85 -11.52 -15.32
N ASP A 70 -3.02 -12.85 -15.26
CA ASP A 70 -2.36 -13.73 -14.29
C ASP A 70 -0.94 -14.09 -14.72
N LYS A 71 -0.12 -13.07 -15.00
CA LYS A 71 1.31 -13.25 -15.29
C LYS A 71 2.08 -13.18 -13.96
N PRO A 72 2.56 -14.30 -13.40
CA PRO A 72 3.08 -14.35 -12.04
C PRO A 72 4.32 -13.47 -11.83
N VAL A 73 5.16 -13.30 -12.85
CA VAL A 73 6.33 -12.40 -12.78
C VAL A 73 5.92 -10.93 -12.80
N ALA A 74 4.91 -10.56 -13.60
CA ALA A 74 4.41 -9.18 -13.63
C ALA A 74 3.74 -8.81 -12.30
N GLN A 75 2.91 -9.72 -11.76
CA GLN A 75 2.28 -9.58 -10.45
C GLN A 75 3.33 -9.38 -9.33
N LEU A 76 4.45 -10.11 -9.39
CA LEU A 76 5.53 -10.00 -8.41
C LEU A 76 6.18 -8.60 -8.41
N VAL A 77 6.45 -8.04 -9.60
CA VAL A 77 7.03 -6.70 -9.72
C VAL A 77 6.06 -5.63 -9.22
N LEU A 78 4.77 -5.78 -9.54
CA LEU A 78 3.72 -4.86 -9.08
C LEU A 78 3.56 -4.90 -7.55
N ASP A 79 3.44 -6.09 -6.97
CA ASP A 79 3.35 -6.27 -5.51
C ASP A 79 4.61 -5.75 -4.81
N GLY A 80 5.80 -6.02 -5.35
CA GLY A 80 7.07 -5.54 -4.79
C GLY A 80 7.19 -4.02 -4.82
N SER A 81 6.75 -3.39 -5.92
CA SER A 81 6.78 -1.94 -6.07
C SER A 81 5.84 -1.26 -5.07
N VAL A 82 4.62 -1.80 -4.89
CA VAL A 82 3.66 -1.25 -3.93
C VAL A 82 4.13 -1.41 -2.50
N VAL A 83 4.70 -2.56 -2.13
CA VAL A 83 5.30 -2.75 -0.80
C VAL A 83 6.37 -1.70 -0.52
N LEU A 84 7.25 -1.43 -1.49
CA LEU A 84 8.29 -0.42 -1.36
C LEU A 84 7.71 0.98 -1.20
N PHE A 85 6.76 1.37 -2.05
CA PHE A 85 6.18 2.73 -2.01
C PHE A 85 5.34 2.97 -0.76
N THR A 86 4.51 2.01 -0.35
CA THR A 86 3.70 2.09 0.88
C THR A 86 4.58 2.18 2.12
N PHE A 87 5.69 1.45 2.17
CA PHE A 87 6.66 1.53 3.25
C PHE A 87 7.30 2.92 3.37
N ILE A 88 7.80 3.48 2.25
CA ILE A 88 8.39 4.82 2.24
C ILE A 88 7.37 5.86 2.68
N ALA A 89 6.15 5.81 2.14
CA ALA A 89 5.12 6.78 2.45
C ALA A 89 4.65 6.69 3.92
N ALA A 90 4.55 5.49 4.49
CA ALA A 90 4.24 5.30 5.90
C ALA A 90 5.31 5.94 6.81
N ILE A 91 6.59 5.77 6.47
CA ILE A 91 7.71 6.39 7.20
C ILE A 91 7.67 7.91 7.07
N VAL A 92 7.48 8.45 5.86
CA VAL A 92 7.44 9.89 5.62
C VAL A 92 6.31 10.56 6.42
N LEU A 93 5.11 9.96 6.40
CA LEU A 93 3.97 10.43 7.19
C LEU A 93 4.27 10.41 8.69
N ALA A 94 4.78 9.29 9.21
CA ALA A 94 5.10 9.16 10.63
C ALA A 94 6.18 10.17 11.08
N ALA A 95 7.23 10.35 10.28
CA ALA A 95 8.34 11.26 10.58
C ALA A 95 7.92 12.74 10.53
N LYS A 96 6.93 13.09 9.70
CA LYS A 96 6.40 14.45 9.56
C LYS A 96 5.32 14.78 10.59
N LEU A 97 4.48 13.81 10.98
CA LEU A 97 3.39 14.05 11.91
C LEU A 97 3.88 14.32 13.33
N ARG A 98 4.86 13.55 13.84
CA ARG A 98 5.56 13.72 15.15
C ARG A 98 4.70 13.80 16.41
N VAL A 99 3.38 13.85 16.29
CA VAL A 99 2.43 14.06 17.39
C VAL A 99 1.45 12.90 17.39
N VAL A 100 1.17 12.39 18.58
CA VAL A 100 0.20 11.30 18.81
C VAL A 100 -1.18 11.87 19.16
N ASP A 101 -1.22 13.01 19.85
CA ASP A 101 -2.46 13.65 20.30
C ASP A 101 -2.74 14.94 19.52
N CYS A 102 -3.68 14.86 18.58
CA CYS A 102 -4.22 16.03 17.88
C CYS A 102 -5.26 16.80 18.72
N GLY A 103 -5.43 16.46 20.01
CA GLY A 103 -6.37 17.06 20.95
C GLY A 103 -5.96 18.45 21.43
N ASP A 104 -4.66 18.62 21.67
CA ASP A 104 -4.04 19.82 22.23
C ASP A 104 -2.75 20.14 21.46
N ILE A 105 -2.88 20.98 20.43
CA ILE A 105 -1.76 21.33 19.55
C ILE A 105 -1.05 22.54 20.17
N ASN A 106 0.15 22.33 20.73
CA ASN A 106 0.97 23.42 21.24
C ASN A 106 1.84 24.03 20.12
N PRO A 107 1.52 25.24 19.63
CA PRO A 107 2.26 25.86 18.53
C PRO A 107 3.71 26.22 18.87
N LYS A 108 4.08 26.29 20.17
CA LYS A 108 5.47 26.54 20.60
C LYS A 108 6.36 25.30 20.55
N ALA A 109 5.76 24.11 20.55
CA ALA A 109 6.46 22.83 20.53
C ALA A 109 6.69 22.29 19.11
N LEU A 110 6.03 22.89 18.12
CA LEU A 110 6.01 22.41 16.74
C LEU A 110 6.73 23.40 15.82
N PRO A 111 7.51 22.90 14.85
CA PRO A 111 8.19 23.77 13.91
C PRO A 111 7.18 24.46 12.97
N GLY A 112 7.53 25.63 12.44
CA GLY A 112 6.65 26.43 11.58
C GLY A 112 6.30 25.76 10.25
N ASP A 113 7.02 24.70 9.86
CA ASP A 113 6.80 23.91 8.65
C ASP A 113 6.09 22.55 8.93
N TRP A 114 5.44 22.42 10.08
CA TRP A 114 4.74 21.19 10.46
C TRP A 114 3.57 20.85 9.52
N ILE A 115 3.38 19.55 9.29
CA ILE A 115 2.51 19.03 8.23
C ILE A 115 1.01 19.30 8.43
N ALA A 116 0.58 19.51 9.68
CA ALA A 116 -0.81 19.75 10.01
C ALA A 116 -1.21 21.24 9.99
N TRP A 117 -0.26 22.16 9.79
CA TRP A 117 -0.57 23.58 9.56
C TRP A 117 -1.14 23.82 8.16
N GLY A 118 -1.87 24.92 8.01
CA GLY A 118 -2.42 25.37 6.72
C GLY A 118 -3.79 24.78 6.43
N SER A 119 -4.69 24.83 7.42
CA SER A 119 -6.07 24.37 7.34
C SER A 119 -6.98 25.32 8.12
N GLY A 120 -8.27 25.42 7.75
CA GLY A 120 -9.26 26.14 8.55
C GLY A 120 -9.46 25.55 9.96
N SER A 121 -9.04 24.30 10.16
CA SER A 121 -8.92 23.65 11.48
C SER A 121 -7.73 22.69 11.47
N ASP A 122 -6.62 23.09 12.08
CA ASP A 122 -5.39 22.27 12.13
C ASP A 122 -5.59 20.97 12.93
N GLN A 123 -6.49 20.98 13.92
CA GLN A 123 -6.90 19.79 14.67
C GLN A 123 -7.55 18.74 13.77
N LYS A 124 -8.46 19.15 12.87
CA LYS A 124 -9.10 18.23 11.91
C LYS A 124 -8.06 17.63 10.97
N ARG A 125 -7.19 18.47 10.40
CA ARG A 125 -6.11 18.05 9.49
C ARG A 125 -5.13 17.08 10.14
N CYS A 126 -4.76 17.32 11.41
CA CYS A 126 -3.91 16.42 12.17
C CYS A 126 -4.53 15.03 12.33
N ARG A 127 -5.82 14.95 12.68
CA ARG A 127 -6.54 13.66 12.83
C ARG A 127 -6.64 12.90 11.51
N GLU A 128 -6.84 13.61 10.41
CA GLU A 128 -6.87 13.01 9.06
C GLU A 128 -5.51 12.46 8.63
N LEU A 129 -4.42 13.18 8.93
CA LEU A 129 -3.06 12.70 8.69
C LEU A 129 -2.68 11.52 9.59
N GLN A 130 -3.14 11.52 10.84
CA GLN A 130 -2.98 10.38 11.75
C GLN A 130 -3.70 9.14 11.22
N ALA A 131 -4.96 9.29 10.81
CA ALA A 131 -5.74 8.20 10.19
C ALA A 131 -5.05 7.69 8.91
N SER A 132 -4.57 8.60 8.07
CA SER A 132 -3.83 8.26 6.83
C SER A 132 -2.56 7.46 7.12
N THR A 133 -1.83 7.82 8.18
CA THR A 133 -0.63 7.09 8.62
C THR A 133 -0.97 5.65 9.02
N VAL A 134 -2.03 5.48 9.80
CA VAL A 134 -2.51 4.15 10.23
C VAL A 134 -2.94 3.32 9.02
N PHE A 135 -3.73 3.88 8.11
CA PHE A 135 -4.13 3.19 6.89
C PHE A 135 -2.93 2.79 6.02
N MET A 136 -1.88 3.62 5.94
CA MET A 136 -0.67 3.29 5.19
C MET A 136 0.08 2.09 5.79
N TRP A 137 0.14 1.98 7.12
CA TRP A 137 0.71 0.80 7.79
C TRP A 137 -0.12 -0.47 7.58
N PHE A 138 -1.46 -0.35 7.60
CA PHE A 138 -2.33 -1.49 7.27
C PHE A 138 -2.15 -1.94 5.82
N LEU A 139 -2.07 -1.00 4.87
CA LEU A 139 -1.80 -1.29 3.46
C LEU A 139 -0.44 -1.97 3.28
N PHE A 140 0.60 -1.47 3.92
CA PHE A 140 1.91 -2.08 3.89
C PHE A 140 1.87 -3.54 4.39
N GLY A 141 1.18 -3.78 5.52
CA GLY A 141 1.00 -5.13 6.06
C GLY A 141 0.25 -6.06 5.11
N SER A 142 -0.84 -5.59 4.49
CA SER A 142 -1.61 -6.39 3.55
C SER A 142 -0.83 -6.70 2.27
N PHE A 143 -0.15 -5.71 1.69
CA PHE A 143 0.66 -5.91 0.48
C PHE A 143 1.89 -6.78 0.75
N CYS A 144 2.49 -6.74 1.93
CA CYS A 144 3.50 -7.72 2.34
C CYS A 144 2.94 -9.15 2.32
N GLY A 145 1.70 -9.33 2.82
CA GLY A 145 0.98 -10.59 2.73
C GLY A 145 0.75 -11.04 1.30
N SER A 146 0.28 -10.14 0.43
CA SER A 146 0.05 -10.43 -0.99
C SER A 146 1.35 -10.79 -1.72
N LEU A 147 2.42 -10.03 -1.50
CA LEU A 147 3.74 -10.31 -2.06
C LEU A 147 4.25 -11.68 -1.63
N PHE A 148 4.11 -12.03 -0.35
CA PHE A 148 4.51 -13.35 0.15
C PHE A 148 3.75 -14.48 -0.55
N LEU A 149 2.45 -14.31 -0.78
CA LEU A 149 1.65 -15.27 -1.53
C LEU A 149 2.12 -15.34 -2.99
N THR A 150 2.32 -14.20 -3.66
CA THR A 150 2.82 -14.14 -5.04
C THR A 150 4.20 -14.81 -5.20
N VAL A 151 5.13 -14.59 -4.26
CA VAL A 151 6.44 -15.27 -4.24
C VAL A 151 6.29 -16.78 -4.12
N ARG A 152 5.36 -17.28 -3.28
CA ARG A 152 5.12 -18.72 -3.16
C ARG A 152 4.59 -19.32 -4.45
N ASP A 153 3.72 -18.61 -5.17
CA ASP A 153 3.18 -19.08 -6.46
C ASP A 153 4.25 -19.12 -7.54
N VAL A 154 5.05 -18.07 -7.67
CA VAL A 154 6.21 -18.05 -8.58
C VAL A 154 7.12 -19.23 -8.26
N ARG A 155 7.44 -19.47 -6.98
CA ARG A 155 8.31 -20.58 -6.57
C ARG A 155 7.69 -21.95 -6.88
N ASN A 156 6.40 -22.14 -6.69
CA ASN A 156 5.74 -23.41 -6.98
C ASN A 156 5.68 -23.68 -8.49
N THR A 157 5.38 -22.66 -9.29
CA THR A 157 5.28 -22.76 -10.76
C THR A 157 6.64 -22.97 -11.43
N TYR A 158 7.66 -22.21 -11.04
CA TYR A 158 9.00 -22.29 -11.65
C TYR A 158 9.96 -23.26 -10.93
N GLY A 159 9.72 -23.59 -9.66
CA GLY A 159 10.51 -24.56 -8.90
C GLY A 159 10.23 -26.02 -9.32
N SER A 160 9.02 -26.32 -9.76
CA SER A 160 8.66 -27.64 -10.34
C SER A 160 9.51 -27.96 -11.59
N ILE A 161 9.81 -26.95 -12.40
CA ILE A 161 10.62 -27.09 -13.63
C ILE A 161 12.07 -27.51 -13.34
N ARG A 162 12.63 -27.15 -12.16
CA ARG A 162 13.98 -27.59 -11.74
C ARG A 162 14.01 -28.94 -11.02
N GLY A 163 12.85 -29.50 -10.66
CA GLY A 163 12.71 -30.76 -9.93
C GLY A 163 12.27 -31.96 -10.77
N SER A 164 11.72 -31.75 -11.97
CA SER A 164 11.42 -32.82 -12.93
C SER A 164 12.69 -33.37 -13.58
N ARG A 165 13.53 -34.03 -12.79
CA ARG A 165 14.32 -35.14 -13.31
C ARG A 165 13.31 -36.22 -13.70
N PRO A 166 13.20 -36.60 -14.98
CA PRO A 166 12.36 -37.73 -15.32
C PRO A 166 12.95 -38.96 -14.62
N SER A 167 12.15 -39.61 -13.78
CA SER A 167 12.42 -40.97 -13.30
C SER A 167 12.25 -41.91 -14.51
N MET A 168 13.23 -41.89 -15.40
CA MET A 168 13.37 -42.89 -16.45
C MET A 168 14.16 -44.06 -15.89
N SER A 169 13.43 -45.10 -15.53
CA SER A 169 13.86 -46.48 -15.77
C SER A 169 12.63 -47.30 -16.12
N GLN A 170 12.02 -47.00 -17.27
CA GLN A 170 11.36 -48.06 -18.03
C GLN A 170 12.46 -48.80 -18.81
N ILE A 171 12.86 -49.92 -18.24
CA ILE A 171 13.62 -51.03 -18.82
C ILE A 171 13.15 -52.23 -18.01
N GLY A 172 12.57 -53.30 -18.54
CA GLY A 172 12.42 -53.77 -19.91
C GLY A 172 12.45 -55.30 -19.82
N VAL A 173 11.38 -55.95 -20.30
CA VAL A 173 11.17 -57.41 -20.41
C VAL A 173 10.89 -58.15 -19.11
#